data_AF-A0A4Q3C5P2-F1
#
_entry.id   AF-A0A4Q3C5P2-F1
#
_cell.length_a   1.000
_cell.length_b   1.000
_cell.length_c   1.000
_cell.angle_alpha   90.00
_cell.angle_beta   90.00
_cell.angle_gamma   90.00
#
_symmetry.space_group_name_H-M   'P 1'
#
loop_
_entity.id
_entity.type
_entity.pdbx_description
1 polymer ?
#
loop_
_entity_poly.entity_id
_entity_poly.type
_entity_poly.pdbx_seq_one_letter_code
_entity_poly.pdbx_strand_id
1 'polypeptide(L)'
;MSFLRFFVGLILFCAGGIPLAVQAAPNNITASLVAESGRPAPSKPVFLAFVMKPAPGWHGYWKNPGDAGMETRVEWTLPPGFTAGPLLYPVPHRLMISGIMNYVYEHDYAHPLRLD
;
A
#
# COMPACT_ATOMS: atom_id res chain seq x y z
N MET A 1 17.71 -46.08 -48.15
CA MET A 1 19.19 -46.07 -48.03
C MET A 1 19.60 -44.75 -47.41
N SER A 2 20.21 -44.84 -46.23
CA SER A 2 21.09 -43.89 -45.54
C SER A 2 21.20 -42.46 -46.10
N PHE A 3 20.72 -41.48 -45.33
CA PHE A 3 21.39 -40.18 -45.17
C PHE A 3 21.46 -39.92 -43.66
N LEU A 4 22.52 -40.41 -43.01
CA LEU A 4 23.72 -39.62 -42.72
C LEU A 4 23.45 -38.54 -41.65
N ARG A 5 23.57 -38.98 -40.41
CA ARG A 5 24.26 -38.30 -39.29
C ARG A 5 24.74 -36.87 -39.61
N PHE A 6 24.07 -35.85 -39.08
CA PHE A 6 24.69 -34.55 -38.81
C PHE A 6 24.02 -33.90 -37.60
N PHE A 7 24.86 -33.44 -36.67
CA PHE A 7 24.58 -32.66 -35.46
C PHE A 7 23.87 -33.34 -34.29
N VAL A 8 24.66 -34.18 -33.61
CA VAL A 8 24.80 -34.09 -32.16
C VAL A 8 24.98 -32.61 -31.78
N GLY A 9 24.15 -32.10 -30.86
CA GLY A 9 24.41 -30.84 -30.18
C GLY A 9 23.36 -29.74 -30.34
N LEU A 10 22.07 -30.02 -30.12
CA LEU A 10 21.21 -28.98 -29.54
C LEU A 10 21.36 -29.06 -28.02
N ILE A 11 22.47 -28.47 -27.61
CA ILE A 11 22.81 -28.04 -26.28
C ILE A 11 21.54 -27.62 -25.53
N LEU A 12 21.26 -28.32 -24.43
CA LEU A 12 20.83 -27.78 -23.14
C LEU A 12 20.75 -26.24 -23.15
N PHE A 13 19.69 -25.68 -23.72
CA PHE A 13 19.49 -24.23 -23.71
C PHE A 13 18.88 -23.88 -22.36
N CYS A 14 19.79 -23.73 -21.40
CA CYS A 14 19.65 -22.91 -20.21
C CYS A 14 18.42 -23.21 -19.35
N ALA A 15 18.56 -24.27 -18.55
CA ALA A 15 18.03 -24.34 -17.19
C ALA A 15 18.70 -23.28 -16.29
N GLY A 16 18.68 -22.01 -16.73
CA GLY A 16 19.15 -20.85 -16.00
C GLY A 16 18.00 -19.87 -15.98
N GLY A 17 17.01 -20.12 -15.12
CA GLY A 17 15.98 -19.14 -14.82
C GLY A 17 16.68 -17.89 -14.31
N ILE A 18 16.81 -16.88 -15.16
CA ILE A 18 17.15 -15.53 -14.71
C ILE A 18 16.03 -15.19 -13.72
N PRO A 19 16.30 -14.96 -12.42
CA PRO A 19 15.28 -14.40 -11.57
C PRO A 19 14.95 -13.03 -12.16
N LEU A 20 13.81 -12.94 -12.84
CA LEU A 20 13.21 -11.65 -13.12
C LEU A 20 12.92 -11.06 -11.75
N ALA A 21 13.79 -10.17 -11.30
CA ALA A 21 13.49 -9.33 -10.16
C ALA A 21 12.23 -8.56 -10.53
N VAL A 22 11.09 -8.98 -9.96
CA VAL A 22 9.84 -8.24 -10.08
C VAL A 22 10.05 -6.96 -9.28
N GLN A 23 10.44 -5.90 -9.96
CA GLN A 23 10.59 -4.61 -9.33
C GLN A 23 9.20 -4.16 -8.92
N ALA A 24 9.00 -3.99 -7.61
CA ALA A 24 7.74 -3.47 -7.08
C ALA A 24 7.43 -2.15 -7.79
N ALA A 25 6.17 -1.98 -8.19
CA ALA A 25 5.72 -0.72 -8.76
C ALA A 25 6.06 0.43 -7.80
N PRO A 26 6.45 1.61 -8.32
CA PRO A 26 6.74 2.75 -7.47
C PRO A 26 5.51 3.07 -6.61
N ASN A 27 5.74 3.34 -5.33
CA ASN A 27 4.66 3.74 -4.44
C ASN A 27 4.26 5.18 -4.75
N ASN A 28 3.03 5.36 -5.22
CA ASN A 28 2.52 6.67 -5.62
C ASN A 28 1.83 7.43 -4.48
N ILE A 29 1.80 6.85 -3.27
CA ILE A 29 1.35 7.53 -2.07
C ILE A 29 2.42 7.34 -0.99
N THR A 30 3.15 8.40 -0.67
CA THR A 30 4.10 8.35 0.45
C THR A 30 3.31 8.33 1.75
N ALA A 31 3.66 7.41 2.66
CA ALA A 31 3.06 7.30 3.98
C ALA A 31 4.09 7.61 5.07
N SER A 32 3.68 8.33 6.10
CA SER A 32 4.48 8.58 7.30
C SER A 32 3.60 8.51 8.54
N LEU A 33 4.16 8.06 9.67
CA LEU A 33 3.44 7.98 10.94
C LEU A 33 3.89 9.14 11.83
N VAL A 34 2.93 9.96 12.27
CA VAL A 34 3.17 11.12 13.13
C VAL A 34 2.44 10.92 14.45
N ALA A 35 3.10 11.23 15.57
CA ALA A 35 2.49 11.23 16.89
C ALA A 35 2.00 12.63 17.26
N GLU A 36 0.86 12.70 17.97
CA GLU A 36 0.31 13.92 18.54
C GLU A 36 1.30 14.63 19.48
N SER A 37 2.13 13.86 20.18
CA SER A 37 3.18 14.37 21.06
C SER A 37 4.44 13.51 20.98
N GLY A 38 5.61 14.16 20.95
CA GLY A 38 6.91 13.50 21.10
C GLY A 38 7.23 13.08 22.54
N ARG A 39 6.35 13.42 23.51
CA ARG A 39 6.45 13.06 24.93
C ARG A 39 5.07 12.66 25.44
N PRO A 40 4.58 11.45 25.11
CA PRO A 40 3.29 10.99 25.62
C PRO A 40 3.32 10.88 27.15
N ALA A 41 2.24 11.30 27.80
CA ALA A 41 2.12 11.19 29.25
C ALA A 41 1.94 9.71 29.65
N PRO A 42 2.52 9.26 30.77
CA PRO A 42 2.36 7.88 31.23
C PRO A 42 0.88 7.50 31.40
N SER A 43 0.52 6.32 30.90
CA SER A 43 -0.83 5.76 31.02
C SER A 43 -1.95 6.65 30.46
N LYS A 44 -1.62 7.54 29.52
CA LYS A 44 -2.59 8.31 28.75
C LYS A 44 -2.55 7.86 27.29
N PRO A 45 -3.72 7.72 26.63
CA PRO A 45 -3.75 7.47 25.21
C PRO A 45 -3.02 8.58 24.45
N VAL A 46 -2.38 8.23 23.34
CA VAL A 46 -1.77 9.17 22.41
C VAL A 46 -2.41 8.98 21.04
N PHE A 47 -2.70 10.08 20.34
CA PHE A 47 -3.11 9.96 18.96
C PHE A 47 -1.91 9.82 18.04
N LEU A 48 -2.01 8.90 17.08
CA LEU A 48 -1.12 8.81 15.94
C LEU A 48 -1.90 9.19 14.67
N ALA A 49 -1.19 9.55 13.61
CA ALA A 49 -1.79 9.76 12.30
C ALA A 49 -0.86 9.21 11.22
N PHE A 50 -1.42 8.38 10.34
CA PHE A 50 -0.78 8.10 9.05
C PHE A 50 -1.03 9.30 8.14
N VAL A 51 0.02 10.08 7.87
CA VAL A 51 0.00 11.18 6.89
C VAL A 51 0.36 10.60 5.53
N MET A 52 -0.54 10.79 4.58
CA MET A 52 -0.53 10.19 3.27
C MET A 52 -0.42 11.29 2.22
N LYS A 53 0.54 11.17 1.29
CA LYS A 53 0.84 12.16 0.26
C LYS A 53 0.79 11.53 -1.13
N PRO A 54 -0.35 11.60 -1.83
CA PRO A 54 -0.47 11.13 -3.19
C PRO A 54 0.38 11.96 -4.17
N ALA A 55 1.05 11.29 -5.11
CA ALA A 55 1.66 11.94 -6.26
C ALA A 55 0.58 12.52 -7.19
N PRO A 56 0.91 13.50 -8.05
CA PRO A 56 -0.07 14.07 -8.99
C PRO A 56 -0.81 13.01 -9.81
N GLY A 57 -2.14 13.09 -9.84
CA GLY A 57 -3.02 12.14 -10.52
C GLY A 57 -3.33 10.86 -9.73
N TRP A 58 -2.75 10.68 -8.54
CA TRP A 58 -3.05 9.55 -7.65
C TRP A 58 -3.98 9.95 -6.51
N HIS A 59 -4.69 8.96 -5.98
CA HIS A 59 -5.63 9.15 -4.89
C HIS A 59 -5.66 7.95 -3.94
N GLY A 60 -5.85 8.23 -2.66
CA GLY A 60 -6.19 7.22 -1.67
C GLY A 60 -7.69 6.95 -1.63
N TYR A 61 -8.12 5.78 -1.17
CA TYR A 61 -9.54 5.46 -1.02
C TYR A 61 -10.05 5.78 0.39
N TRP A 62 -11.33 6.14 0.46
CA TRP A 62 -12.06 6.23 1.71
C TRP A 62 -12.37 4.84 2.27
N LYS A 63 -12.89 4.80 3.51
CA LYS A 63 -13.30 3.57 4.20
C LYS A 63 -14.21 2.69 3.34
N ASN A 64 -15.23 3.30 2.73
CA ASN A 64 -15.98 2.66 1.65
C ASN A 64 -15.43 3.21 0.33
N PRO A 65 -14.74 2.40 -0.48
CA PRO A 65 -14.07 2.90 -1.69
C PRO A 65 -15.07 3.24 -2.81
N GLY A 66 -16.30 2.73 -2.78
CA GLY A 66 -17.27 2.84 -3.87
C GLY A 66 -17.24 1.63 -4.79
N ASP A 67 -17.35 1.86 -6.10
CA ASP A 67 -17.45 0.81 -7.12
C ASP A 67 -16.14 0.00 -7.28
N ALA A 68 -14.99 0.62 -7.02
CA ALA A 68 -13.67 0.01 -7.08
C ALA A 68 -12.71 0.55 -6.01
N GLY A 69 -11.69 -0.23 -5.66
CA GLY A 69 -10.66 0.16 -4.69
C GLY A 69 -10.67 -0.68 -3.42
N MET A 70 -9.87 -0.27 -2.43
CA MET A 70 -9.74 -0.96 -1.15
C MET A 70 -9.53 0.03 0.00
N GLU A 71 -10.15 -0.27 1.14
CA GLU A 71 -9.88 0.43 2.40
C GLU A 71 -8.39 0.29 2.80
N THR A 72 -7.83 1.33 3.40
CA THR A 72 -6.51 1.28 4.06
C THR A 72 -6.48 0.21 5.15
N ARG A 73 -5.53 -0.72 5.06
CA ARG A 73 -5.31 -1.75 6.08
C ARG A 73 -3.97 -1.56 6.75
N VAL A 74 -3.93 -1.77 8.06
CA VAL A 74 -2.71 -1.67 8.86
C VAL A 74 -2.57 -2.95 9.66
N GLU A 75 -1.41 -3.58 9.51
CA GLU A 75 -0.99 -4.70 10.33
C GLU A 75 -0.01 -4.17 11.37
N TRP A 76 -0.29 -4.45 12.64
CA TRP A 76 0.42 -3.87 13.76
C TRP A 76 1.36 -4.89 14.42
N THR A 77 2.59 -4.47 14.65
CA THR A 77 3.50 -5.11 15.60
C THR A 77 3.73 -4.13 16.74
N LEU A 78 3.10 -4.37 17.89
CA LEU A 78 3.14 -3.47 19.05
C LEU A 78 3.83 -4.15 20.24
N PRO A 79 4.48 -3.37 21.12
CA PRO A 79 4.97 -3.89 22.39
C PRO A 79 3.82 -4.40 23.27
N PRO A 80 4.10 -5.31 24.22
CA PRO A 80 3.09 -5.76 25.19
C PRO A 80 2.43 -4.58 25.92
N GLY A 81 1.11 -4.66 26.10
CA GLY A 81 0.32 -3.65 26.80
C GLY A 81 -0.22 -2.51 25.92
N PHE A 82 0.22 -2.40 24.66
CA PHE A 82 -0.30 -1.41 23.72
C PHE A 82 -1.41 -1.97 22.84
N THR A 83 -2.40 -1.13 22.52
CA THR A 83 -3.44 -1.43 21.54
C THR A 83 -3.68 -0.26 20.61
N ALA A 84 -3.69 -0.52 19.30
CA ALA A 84 -4.09 0.48 18.31
C ALA A 84 -5.61 0.40 18.05
N GLY A 85 -6.29 1.53 18.19
CA GLY A 85 -7.68 1.70 17.80
C GLY A 85 -7.87 1.71 16.27
N PRO A 86 -9.14 1.74 15.81
CA PRO A 86 -9.44 1.80 14.38
C PRO A 86 -8.93 3.11 13.77
N LEU A 87 -8.61 3.07 12.46
CA LEU A 87 -8.36 4.27 11.69
C LEU A 87 -9.62 5.14 11.63
N LEU A 88 -9.43 6.43 11.85
CA LEU A 88 -10.42 7.47 11.61
C LEU A 88 -10.24 8.00 10.19
N TYR A 89 -11.36 8.30 9.56
CA TYR A 89 -11.40 8.72 8.16
C TYR A 89 -11.98 10.13 8.08
N PRO A 90 -11.23 11.11 7.56
CA PRO A 90 -11.82 12.39 7.17
C PRO A 90 -12.88 12.17 6.08
N VAL A 91 -13.70 13.20 5.85
CA VAL A 91 -14.73 13.17 4.82
C VAL A 91 -14.06 13.08 3.43
N PRO A 92 -14.51 12.18 2.54
CA PRO A 92 -13.88 12.00 1.23
C PRO A 92 -14.50 12.91 0.16
N HIS A 93 -13.92 12.85 -1.04
CA HIS A 93 -14.51 13.37 -2.26
C HIS A 93 -15.04 12.23 -3.14
N ARG A 94 -16.02 12.53 -3.99
CA ARG A 94 -16.47 11.59 -5.03
C ARG A 94 -15.64 11.82 -6.28
N LEU A 95 -15.08 10.73 -6.81
CA LEU A 95 -14.37 10.70 -8.08
C LEU A 95 -15.13 9.81 -9.06
N MET A 96 -15.39 10.32 -10.25
CA MET A 96 -16.05 9.58 -11.33
C MET A 96 -15.14 9.50 -12.54
N ILE A 97 -14.71 8.28 -12.89
CA ILE A 97 -13.86 8.03 -14.06
C ILE A 97 -14.50 6.91 -14.87
N SER A 98 -14.80 7.17 -16.14
CA SER A 98 -15.37 6.18 -17.07
C SER A 98 -16.62 5.47 -16.51
N GLY A 99 -17.45 6.18 -15.75
CA GLY A 99 -18.67 5.64 -15.14
C GLY A 99 -18.48 4.91 -13.81
N ILE A 100 -17.25 4.77 -13.31
CA ILE A 100 -16.94 4.18 -12.00
C ILE A 100 -16.92 5.29 -10.96
N MET A 101 -17.72 5.16 -9.90
CA MET A 101 -17.84 6.13 -8.81
C MET A 101 -17.13 5.64 -7.55
N ASN A 102 -16.13 6.39 -7.11
CA ASN A 102 -15.35 6.08 -5.92
C ASN A 102 -15.37 7.23 -4.90
N TYR A 103 -15.13 6.90 -3.64
CA TYR A 103 -14.85 7.87 -2.58
C TYR A 103 -13.36 7.89 -2.29
N VAL A 104 -12.72 9.05 -2.46
CA VAL A 104 -11.26 9.17 -2.52
C VAL A 104 -10.71 10.42 -1.83
N TYR A 105 -9.39 10.45 -1.69
CA TYR A 105 -8.59 11.62 -1.33
C TYR A 105 -7.55 11.88 -2.43
N GLU A 106 -7.69 12.99 -3.15
CA GLU A 106 -6.80 13.39 -4.25
C GLU A 106 -5.67 14.34 -3.80
N HIS A 107 -5.63 14.65 -2.51
CA HIS A 107 -4.68 15.56 -1.87
C HIS A 107 -4.14 14.92 -0.59
N ASP A 108 -3.14 15.55 0.04
CA ASP A 108 -2.62 15.14 1.34
C ASP A 108 -3.77 14.91 2.34
N TYR A 109 -3.77 13.73 2.95
CA TYR A 109 -4.78 13.32 3.91
C TYR A 109 -4.14 12.59 5.09
N ALA A 110 -4.89 12.47 6.18
CA ALA A 110 -4.44 11.76 7.36
C ALA A 110 -5.49 10.73 7.82
N HIS A 111 -5.02 9.59 8.31
CA HIS A 111 -5.81 8.64 9.08
C HIS A 111 -5.38 8.68 10.55
N PRO A 112 -6.06 9.47 11.40
CA PRO A 112 -5.82 9.44 12.82
C PRO A 112 -6.20 8.10 13.43
N LEU A 113 -5.52 7.70 14.48
CA LEU A 113 -5.92 6.59 15.33
C LEU A 113 -5.51 6.88 16.77
N ARG A 114 -6.20 6.25 17.71
CA ARG A 114 -5.80 6.26 19.11
C ARG A 114 -4.86 5.09 19.37
N LEU A 115 -3.74 5.32 20.05
CA LEU A 115 -2.90 4.29 20.63
C LEU A 115 -3.10 4.32 22.15
N ASP A 116 -3.54 3.20 22.70
CA ASP A 116 -3.75 2.95 24.13
C ASP A 116 -2.59 2.15 24.73
#